data_AF-A0A3R6U1P8-F1
#
_entry.id   AF-A0A3R6U1P8-F1
#
_cell.length_a   1.000
_cell.length_b   1.000
_cell.length_c   1.000
_cell.angle_alpha   90.00
_cell.angle_beta   90.00
_cell.angle_gamma   90.00
#
_symmetry.space_group_name_H-M   'P 1'
#
loop_
_entity.id
_entity.type
_entity.pdbx_description
1 polymer ?
#
loop_
_entity_poly.entity_id
_entity_poly.type
_entity_poly.pdbx_seq_one_letter_code
_entity_poly.pdbx_strand_id
1 'polypeptide(L)'
;MKESLTNVERKRQMVYAPVIIPTCNRIEHLKKCINSLASNEFAKFTEIYISVDFPPSEKYEKGYNEVINYLKGGIGGFKEVFVYIQEKNLGPSENANFLANQIKSYDRWIFTEDDNEFSSNFLEYMDICLQEFEEDESILTVCGFPEGEKITTSIGTAYKSSYFQPYGYGTWRRKWKQYEEEKEKVILDKNKGKMKFQREMYCKNPWLFRVYVNDILYRRRNIFWNEDGKLKSVDGVIQLYIAYSNKYSIFPIKPKARTWGNDGSGYTMEKNEEIDPLKEWILDDDKRFELNLINCESNRAKTPQRGLSAKKYNVKLWIKYIYCRMFKRGTKSWV
;
A
#
# COMPACT_ATOMS: atom_id res chain seq x y z
N MET A 1 -32.47 26.63 -17.57
CA MET A 1 -33.21 25.36 -17.71
C MET A 1 -32.19 24.26 -17.94
N LYS A 2 -32.23 23.25 -17.06
CA LYS A 2 -31.49 22.01 -17.18
C LYS A 2 -32.20 21.16 -18.24
N GLU A 3 -31.52 20.87 -19.34
CA GLU A 3 -31.83 19.77 -20.25
C GLU A 3 -30.48 19.08 -20.50
N SER A 4 -30.21 18.05 -19.71
CA SER A 4 -30.43 16.64 -20.07
C SER A 4 -29.31 16.14 -20.98
N LEU A 5 -28.17 15.87 -20.36
CA LEU A 5 -27.17 14.97 -20.93
C LEU A 5 -27.82 13.58 -20.96
N THR A 6 -28.13 13.13 -22.17
CA THR A 6 -28.76 11.85 -22.48
C THR A 6 -27.90 10.68 -21.99
N ASN A 7 -28.54 9.57 -21.61
CA ASN A 7 -28.00 8.26 -21.17
C ASN A 7 -27.00 7.56 -22.14
N VAL A 8 -26.39 8.29 -23.06
CA VAL A 8 -25.38 7.85 -24.05
C VAL A 8 -23.97 8.31 -23.65
N GLU A 9 -23.82 9.15 -22.63
CA GLU A 9 -22.52 9.61 -22.15
C GLU A 9 -21.89 8.65 -21.11
N ARG A 10 -21.06 7.74 -21.62
CA ARG A 10 -20.03 6.91 -20.94
C ARG A 10 -20.51 5.74 -20.06
N LYS A 11 -21.02 4.67 -20.67
CA LYS A 11 -20.56 3.33 -20.22
C LYS A 11 -19.11 3.16 -20.69
N ARG A 12 -18.14 3.74 -19.96
CA ARG A 12 -16.74 3.30 -20.10
C ARG A 12 -16.75 1.81 -19.79
N GLN A 13 -16.32 0.98 -20.75
CA GLN A 13 -16.15 -0.45 -20.54
C GLN A 13 -15.25 -0.66 -19.32
N MET A 14 -15.65 -1.57 -18.42
CA MET A 14 -14.89 -1.85 -17.20
C MET A 14 -13.46 -2.28 -17.56
N VAL A 15 -12.48 -1.66 -16.92
CA VAL A 15 -11.06 -2.04 -17.02
C VAL A 15 -10.69 -2.82 -15.77
N TYR A 16 -10.51 -4.13 -15.93
CA TYR A 16 -10.11 -5.03 -14.85
C TYR A 16 -8.61 -4.88 -14.59
N ALA A 17 -8.25 -4.32 -13.44
CA ALA A 17 -6.87 -4.03 -13.11
C ALA A 17 -6.08 -5.33 -12.87
N PRO A 18 -4.89 -5.51 -13.48
CA PRO A 18 -4.05 -6.66 -13.20
C PRO A 18 -3.56 -6.63 -11.74
N VAL A 19 -3.45 -7.81 -11.12
CA VAL A 19 -2.91 -7.95 -9.76
C VAL A 19 -1.44 -8.34 -9.83
N ILE A 20 -0.58 -7.66 -9.09
CA ILE A 20 0.83 -7.99 -8.93
C ILE A 20 1.09 -8.55 -7.53
N ILE A 21 1.81 -9.68 -7.46
CA ILE A 21 2.09 -10.42 -6.23
C ILE A 21 3.59 -10.76 -6.17
N PRO A 22 4.44 -9.91 -5.57
CA PRO A 22 5.77 -10.34 -5.18
C PRO A 22 5.67 -11.37 -4.04
N THR A 23 6.43 -12.45 -4.14
CA THR A 23 6.53 -13.50 -3.10
C THR A 23 7.97 -14.01 -3.00
N CYS A 24 8.25 -14.85 -2.01
CA CYS A 24 9.53 -15.52 -1.85
C CYS A 24 9.33 -16.96 -1.37
N ASN A 25 8.88 -17.15 -0.13
CA ASN A 25 9.02 -18.45 0.54
C ASN A 25 7.83 -18.86 1.44
N ARG A 26 6.67 -18.21 1.34
CA ARG A 26 5.54 -18.40 2.27
C ARG A 26 4.38 -19.10 1.58
N ILE A 27 4.52 -20.40 1.32
CA ILE A 27 3.57 -21.16 0.49
C ILE A 27 2.12 -21.15 1.00
N GLU A 28 1.89 -21.34 2.30
CA GLU A 28 0.52 -21.40 2.84
C GLU A 28 -0.18 -20.04 2.78
N HIS A 29 0.58 -18.96 2.98
CA HIS A 29 0.12 -17.59 2.77
C HIS A 29 -0.22 -17.35 1.30
N LEU A 30 0.69 -17.67 0.39
CA LEU A 30 0.49 -17.50 -1.05
C LEU A 30 -0.74 -18.26 -1.56
N LYS A 31 -0.95 -19.51 -1.13
CA LYS A 31 -2.14 -20.30 -1.45
C LYS A 31 -3.41 -19.58 -1.00
N LYS A 32 -3.43 -19.08 0.23
CA LYS A 32 -4.58 -18.36 0.78
C LYS A 32 -4.86 -17.07 0.03
N CYS A 33 -3.82 -16.30 -0.29
CA CYS A 33 -3.90 -15.08 -1.09
C CYS A 33 -4.53 -15.37 -2.47
N ILE A 34 -3.95 -16.30 -3.25
CA ILE A 34 -4.43 -16.66 -4.58
C ILE A 34 -5.85 -17.23 -4.55
N ASN A 35 -6.16 -18.14 -3.61
CA ASN A 35 -7.48 -18.74 -3.51
C ASN A 35 -8.56 -17.71 -3.16
N SER A 36 -8.26 -16.76 -2.27
CA SER A 36 -9.21 -15.68 -1.94
C SER A 36 -9.45 -14.75 -3.12
N LEU A 37 -8.41 -14.41 -3.90
CA LEU A 37 -8.55 -13.65 -5.15
C LEU A 37 -9.37 -14.43 -6.19
N ALA A 38 -9.09 -15.72 -6.40
CA ALA A 38 -9.80 -16.57 -7.37
C ALA A 38 -11.29 -16.74 -7.03
N SER A 39 -11.68 -16.55 -5.76
CA SER A 39 -13.08 -16.59 -5.33
C SER A 39 -13.89 -15.35 -5.72
N ASN A 40 -13.24 -14.28 -6.18
CA ASN A 40 -13.91 -13.06 -6.62
C ASN A 40 -14.54 -13.25 -8.02
N GLU A 41 -15.75 -12.72 -8.23
CA GLU A 41 -16.43 -12.85 -9.53
C GLU A 41 -15.64 -12.22 -10.69
N PHE A 42 -14.91 -11.15 -10.42
CA PHE A 42 -14.11 -10.45 -11.43
C PHE A 42 -12.79 -11.15 -11.76
N ALA A 43 -12.38 -12.16 -10.98
CA ALA A 43 -11.11 -12.87 -11.19
C ALA A 43 -10.96 -13.41 -12.62
N LYS A 44 -12.03 -13.97 -13.20
CA LYS A 44 -12.05 -14.48 -14.59
C LYS A 44 -11.73 -13.45 -15.68
N PHE A 45 -11.76 -12.15 -15.34
CA PHE A 45 -11.41 -11.05 -16.24
C PHE A 45 -10.07 -10.38 -15.85
N THR A 46 -9.52 -10.74 -14.71
CA THR A 46 -8.31 -10.16 -14.13
C THR A 46 -7.09 -11.00 -14.49
N GLU A 47 -6.02 -10.33 -14.92
CA GLU A 47 -4.70 -10.94 -15.07
C GLU A 47 -3.95 -10.88 -13.74
N ILE A 48 -3.16 -11.91 -13.44
CA ILE A 48 -2.29 -11.91 -12.26
C ILE A 48 -0.83 -12.10 -12.67
N TYR A 49 0.05 -11.33 -12.04
CA TYR A 49 1.49 -11.37 -12.26
C TYR A 49 2.17 -11.70 -10.93
N ILE A 50 2.85 -12.84 -10.88
CA ILE A 50 3.50 -13.36 -9.67
C ILE A 50 5.01 -13.36 -9.93
N SER A 51 5.79 -12.78 -9.03
CA SER A 51 7.24 -12.85 -9.11
C SER A 51 7.82 -13.43 -7.83
N VAL A 52 8.45 -14.60 -7.96
CA VAL A 52 9.13 -15.30 -6.87
C VAL A 52 10.56 -14.79 -6.80
N ASP A 53 10.86 -14.03 -5.74
CA ASP A 53 12.21 -13.50 -5.52
C ASP A 53 13.17 -14.62 -5.09
N PHE A 54 14.44 -14.49 -5.48
CA PHE A 54 15.46 -15.45 -5.08
C PHE A 54 15.70 -15.35 -3.56
N PRO A 55 15.87 -16.45 -2.83
CA PRO A 55 16.02 -16.41 -1.38
C PRO A 55 17.31 -15.66 -0.97
N PRO A 56 17.27 -14.77 0.05
CA PRO A 56 18.46 -14.03 0.48
C PRO A 56 19.42 -14.87 1.35
N SER A 57 19.04 -16.09 1.71
CA SER A 57 19.85 -17.04 2.47
C SER A 57 19.22 -18.44 2.46
N GLU A 58 20.01 -19.49 2.71
CA GLU A 58 19.60 -20.91 2.69
C GLU A 58 18.34 -21.23 3.52
N LYS A 59 18.13 -20.54 4.65
CA LYS A 59 16.94 -20.78 5.51
C LYS A 59 15.59 -20.55 4.80
N TYR A 60 15.58 -19.84 3.67
CA TYR A 60 14.38 -19.57 2.88
C TYR A 60 14.20 -20.51 1.68
N GLU A 61 15.21 -21.31 1.33
CA GLU A 61 15.21 -22.14 0.11
C GLU A 61 14.11 -23.19 0.09
N LYS A 62 13.83 -23.81 1.25
CA LYS A 62 12.75 -24.80 1.35
C LYS A 62 11.41 -24.19 0.93
N GLY A 63 11.03 -23.07 1.54
CA GLY A 63 9.77 -22.38 1.22
C GLY A 63 9.74 -21.82 -0.19
N TYR A 64 10.89 -21.34 -0.70
CA TYR A 64 11.04 -20.90 -2.09
C TYR A 64 10.77 -22.03 -3.10
N ASN A 65 11.36 -23.21 -2.87
CA ASN A 65 11.13 -24.38 -3.73
C ASN A 65 9.67 -24.87 -3.66
N GLU A 66 9.05 -24.81 -2.48
CA GLU A 66 7.61 -25.12 -2.31
C GLU A 66 6.72 -24.15 -3.12
N VAL A 67 7.03 -22.84 -3.08
CA VAL A 67 6.34 -21.82 -3.90
C VAL A 67 6.50 -22.11 -5.39
N ILE A 68 7.72 -22.39 -5.86
CA ILE A 68 7.96 -22.72 -7.28
C ILE A 68 7.18 -23.96 -7.70
N ASN A 69 7.23 -25.03 -6.91
CA ASN A 69 6.56 -26.28 -7.24
C ASN A 69 5.03 -26.10 -7.30
N TYR A 70 4.47 -25.31 -6.39
CA TYR A 70 3.06 -24.95 -6.42
C TYR A 70 2.68 -24.17 -7.69
N LEU A 71 3.44 -23.14 -8.04
CA LEU A 71 3.16 -22.31 -9.22
C LEU A 71 3.33 -23.09 -10.54
N LYS A 72 4.28 -24.03 -10.61
CA LYS A 72 4.44 -24.96 -11.75
C LYS A 72 3.23 -25.88 -11.95
N GLY A 73 2.46 -26.14 -10.89
CA GLY A 73 1.22 -26.92 -10.97
C GLY A 73 0.09 -26.23 -11.74
N GLY A 74 0.25 -24.93 -12.03
CA GLY A 74 -0.75 -24.11 -12.71
C GLY A 74 -1.74 -23.48 -11.73
N ILE A 75 -2.11 -22.24 -12.01
CA ILE A 75 -3.10 -21.47 -11.23
C ILE A 75 -4.28 -21.16 -12.15
N GLY A 76 -5.49 -21.49 -11.69
CA GLY A 76 -6.74 -21.26 -12.42
C GLY A 76 -7.60 -20.18 -11.78
N GLY A 77 -8.72 -19.85 -12.44
CA GLY A 77 -9.71 -18.88 -11.92
C GLY A 77 -9.47 -17.42 -12.37
N PHE A 78 -8.40 -17.17 -13.12
CA PHE A 78 -8.04 -15.85 -13.63
C PHE A 78 -8.15 -15.78 -15.16
N LYS A 79 -8.15 -14.57 -15.71
CA LYS A 79 -8.06 -14.37 -17.18
C LYS A 79 -6.74 -14.94 -17.72
N GLU A 80 -5.64 -14.61 -17.06
CA GLU A 80 -4.31 -15.08 -17.39
C GLU A 80 -3.39 -15.01 -16.16
N VAL A 81 -2.41 -15.91 -16.08
CA VAL A 81 -1.45 -16.00 -14.98
C VAL A 81 -0.04 -15.94 -15.53
N PHE A 82 0.73 -14.93 -15.12
CA PHE A 82 2.14 -14.77 -15.45
C PHE A 82 2.99 -15.06 -14.23
N VAL A 83 3.95 -15.98 -14.35
CA VAL A 83 4.88 -16.33 -13.27
C VAL A 83 6.31 -16.04 -13.69
N TYR A 84 7.03 -15.29 -12.84
CA TYR A 84 8.44 -14.96 -13.02
C TYR A 84 9.25 -15.49 -11.84
N ILE A 85 10.36 -16.15 -12.15
CA ILE A 85 11.31 -16.65 -11.15
C ILE A 85 12.59 -15.81 -11.28
N GLN A 86 12.96 -15.11 -10.21
CA GLN A 86 14.13 -14.22 -10.23
C GLN A 86 15.42 -15.02 -10.05
N GLU A 87 16.45 -14.69 -10.84
CA GLU A 87 17.78 -15.32 -10.75
C GLU A 87 18.62 -14.79 -9.57
N LYS A 88 18.24 -13.64 -9.00
CA LYS A 88 18.92 -12.99 -7.88
C LYS A 88 17.90 -12.34 -6.96
N ASN A 89 18.31 -12.10 -5.70
CA ASN A 89 17.43 -11.44 -4.73
C ASN A 89 17.31 -9.97 -5.10
N LEU A 90 16.12 -9.56 -5.56
CA LEU A 90 15.79 -8.16 -5.84
C LEU A 90 15.38 -7.42 -4.56
N GLY A 91 14.82 -8.16 -3.60
CA GLY A 91 14.16 -7.61 -2.43
C GLY A 91 12.75 -7.10 -2.74
N PRO A 92 11.94 -6.81 -1.70
CA PRO A 92 10.50 -6.57 -1.86
C PRO A 92 10.15 -5.42 -2.82
N SER A 93 10.84 -4.28 -2.70
CA SER A 93 10.54 -3.08 -3.51
C SER A 93 10.87 -3.28 -4.99
N GLU A 94 12.05 -3.81 -5.30
CA GLU A 94 12.46 -3.99 -6.70
C GLU A 94 11.72 -5.15 -7.36
N ASN A 95 11.34 -6.18 -6.60
CA ASN A 95 10.48 -7.24 -7.10
C ASN A 95 9.07 -6.72 -7.47
N ALA A 96 8.50 -5.83 -6.66
CA ALA A 96 7.25 -5.14 -6.99
C ALA A 96 7.38 -4.24 -8.23
N ASN A 97 8.46 -3.46 -8.33
CA ASN A 97 8.74 -2.61 -9.49
C ASN A 97 8.89 -3.43 -10.77
N PHE A 98 9.58 -4.58 -10.69
CA PHE A 98 9.71 -5.51 -11.81
C PHE A 98 8.33 -5.92 -12.35
N LEU A 99 7.41 -6.32 -11.46
CA LEU A 99 6.05 -6.71 -11.84
C LEU A 99 5.24 -5.55 -12.45
N ALA A 100 5.28 -4.37 -11.84
CA ALA A 100 4.61 -3.18 -12.38
C ALA A 100 5.10 -2.80 -13.79
N ASN A 101 6.37 -3.10 -14.09
CA ASN A 101 6.97 -2.91 -15.41
C ASN A 101 6.54 -3.98 -16.43
N GLN A 102 6.11 -5.17 -16.01
CA GLN A 102 5.59 -6.20 -16.94
C GLN A 102 4.22 -5.84 -17.48
N ILE A 103 3.43 -5.08 -16.72
CA ILE A 103 2.12 -4.62 -17.16
C ILE A 103 2.32 -3.55 -18.25
N LYS A 104 2.04 -3.89 -19.51
CA LYS A 104 2.16 -2.95 -20.66
C LYS A 104 0.82 -2.41 -21.15
N SER A 105 -0.21 -3.26 -21.16
CA SER A 105 -1.51 -2.94 -21.76
C SER A 105 -2.48 -2.23 -20.82
N TYR A 106 -2.12 -2.07 -19.55
CA TYR A 106 -2.97 -1.45 -18.54
C TYR A 106 -2.35 -0.16 -18.00
N ASP A 107 -3.22 0.79 -17.74
CA ASP A 107 -2.92 2.09 -17.12
C ASP A 107 -2.99 2.03 -15.59
N ARG A 108 -3.33 0.88 -15.01
CA ARG A 108 -3.56 0.67 -13.58
C ARG A 108 -3.13 -0.73 -13.16
N TRP A 109 -2.98 -0.95 -11.86
CA TRP A 109 -2.73 -2.27 -11.27
C TRP A 109 -3.16 -2.29 -9.81
N ILE A 110 -3.32 -3.51 -9.29
CA ILE A 110 -3.52 -3.81 -7.87
C ILE A 110 -2.25 -4.47 -7.34
N PHE A 111 -1.65 -3.93 -6.31
CA PHE A 111 -0.52 -4.53 -5.60
C PHE A 111 -1.01 -5.29 -4.36
N THR A 112 -0.47 -6.49 -4.12
CA THR A 112 -0.58 -7.17 -2.83
C THR A 112 0.65 -8.01 -2.52
N GLU A 113 0.93 -8.20 -1.23
CA GLU A 113 1.84 -9.23 -0.72
C GLU A 113 1.15 -10.61 -0.63
N ASP A 114 1.96 -11.66 -0.46
CA ASP A 114 1.50 -13.05 -0.42
C ASP A 114 0.79 -13.46 0.88
N ASP A 115 0.86 -12.65 1.94
CA ASP A 115 0.23 -12.89 3.25
C ASP A 115 -1.11 -12.17 3.44
N ASN A 116 -1.67 -11.61 2.38
CA ASN A 116 -3.00 -11.02 2.42
C ASN A 116 -4.08 -12.02 2.01
N GLU A 117 -5.29 -11.82 2.53
CA GLU A 117 -6.50 -12.56 2.18
C GLU A 117 -7.63 -11.58 1.92
N PHE A 118 -8.45 -11.88 0.91
CA PHE A 118 -9.42 -10.94 0.35
C PHE A 118 -10.87 -11.38 0.49
N SER A 119 -11.75 -10.40 0.66
CA SER A 119 -13.21 -10.56 0.55
C SER A 119 -13.63 -10.99 -0.86
N SER A 120 -14.82 -11.57 -1.00
CA SER A 120 -15.34 -12.08 -2.28
C SER A 120 -15.69 -10.98 -3.30
N ASN A 121 -15.77 -9.72 -2.86
CA ASN A 121 -16.03 -8.55 -3.68
C ASN A 121 -14.83 -7.57 -3.74
N PHE A 122 -13.63 -7.99 -3.33
CA PHE A 122 -12.42 -7.18 -3.34
C PHE A 122 -12.04 -6.66 -4.74
N LEU A 123 -12.01 -7.54 -5.75
CA LEU A 123 -11.64 -7.15 -7.11
C LEU A 123 -12.68 -6.20 -7.72
N GLU A 124 -13.97 -6.46 -7.47
CA GLU A 124 -15.05 -5.57 -7.89
C GLU A 124 -14.96 -4.19 -7.23
N TYR A 125 -14.65 -4.15 -5.92
CA TYR A 125 -14.35 -2.91 -5.21
C TYR A 125 -13.20 -2.13 -5.85
N MET A 126 -12.07 -2.81 -6.10
CA MET A 126 -10.88 -2.19 -6.68
C MET A 126 -11.16 -1.61 -8.05
N ASP A 127 -11.77 -2.40 -8.95
CA ASP A 127 -12.00 -1.98 -10.33
C ASP A 127 -13.02 -0.82 -10.41
N ILE A 128 -14.11 -0.88 -9.62
CA ILE A 128 -15.09 0.21 -9.54
C ILE A 128 -14.43 1.49 -9.03
N CYS A 129 -13.65 1.43 -7.95
CA CYS A 129 -12.99 2.62 -7.41
C CYS A 129 -11.90 3.16 -8.35
N LEU A 130 -11.11 2.27 -8.97
CA LEU A 130 -10.09 2.68 -9.93
C LEU A 130 -10.71 3.33 -11.17
N GLN A 131 -11.90 2.91 -11.58
CA GLN A 131 -12.63 3.55 -12.67
C GLN A 131 -13.23 4.90 -12.25
N GLU A 132 -13.86 4.98 -11.07
CA GLU A 132 -14.50 6.21 -10.59
C GLU A 132 -13.49 7.33 -10.37
N PHE A 133 -12.37 7.03 -9.70
CA PHE A 133 -11.41 8.03 -9.27
C PHE A 133 -10.24 8.24 -10.25
N GLU A 134 -10.32 7.72 -11.47
CA GLU A 134 -9.25 7.78 -12.47
C GLU A 134 -8.77 9.22 -12.74
N GLU A 135 -9.72 10.13 -12.92
CA GLU A 135 -9.45 11.55 -13.24
C GLU A 135 -9.31 12.44 -12.00
N ASP A 136 -9.59 11.92 -10.79
CA ASP A 136 -9.42 12.67 -9.55
C ASP A 136 -7.95 12.65 -9.11
N GLU A 137 -7.23 13.74 -9.43
CA GLU A 137 -5.83 13.92 -9.07
C GLU A 137 -5.58 13.96 -7.56
N SER A 138 -6.60 14.19 -6.74
CA SER A 138 -6.45 14.14 -5.28
C SER A 138 -6.34 12.71 -4.75
N ILE A 139 -6.79 11.71 -5.51
CA ILE A 139 -6.72 10.29 -5.11
C ILE A 139 -5.47 9.63 -5.69
N LEU A 140 -4.58 9.14 -4.82
CA LEU A 140 -3.36 8.43 -5.21
C LEU A 140 -3.56 6.91 -5.26
N THR A 141 -4.31 6.35 -4.30
CA THR A 141 -4.51 4.90 -4.19
C THR A 141 -5.93 4.53 -3.77
N VAL A 142 -6.31 3.28 -4.03
CA VAL A 142 -7.49 2.63 -3.45
C VAL A 142 -6.97 1.53 -2.53
N CYS A 143 -7.17 1.62 -1.23
CA CYS A 143 -6.77 0.60 -0.26
C CYS A 143 -7.89 -0.41 -0.06
N GLY A 144 -7.58 -1.70 0.11
CA GLY A 144 -8.54 -2.75 0.46
C GLY A 144 -8.58 -3.05 1.97
N PHE A 145 -7.47 -2.81 2.65
CA PHE A 145 -7.38 -2.96 4.09
C PHE A 145 -7.90 -1.71 4.81
N PRO A 146 -8.73 -1.88 5.85
CA PRO A 146 -9.37 -0.75 6.53
C PRO A 146 -8.35 0.13 7.23
N GLU A 147 -8.68 1.41 7.39
CA GLU A 147 -7.93 2.24 8.33
C GLU A 147 -8.21 1.74 9.76
N GLY A 148 -7.15 1.59 10.57
CA GLY A 148 -7.17 0.75 11.79
C GLY A 148 -8.15 1.12 12.93
N GLU A 149 -8.95 2.18 12.84
CA GLU A 149 -10.10 2.39 13.73
C GLU A 149 -11.36 2.00 12.95
N LYS A 150 -12.11 1.00 13.46
CA LYS A 150 -13.36 0.54 12.86
C LYS A 150 -14.27 1.74 12.62
N ILE A 151 -14.46 2.15 11.37
CA ILE A 151 -15.50 3.12 11.04
C ILE A 151 -16.83 2.41 11.22
N THR A 152 -17.47 2.62 12.37
CA THR A 152 -18.77 2.02 12.72
C THR A 152 -19.93 2.84 12.15
N THR A 153 -19.86 3.19 10.87
CA THR A 153 -20.99 3.81 10.17
C THR A 153 -21.72 2.75 9.34
N SER A 154 -23.05 2.78 9.38
CA SER A 154 -23.90 2.03 8.46
C SER A 154 -24.17 2.80 7.16
N ILE A 155 -23.63 4.02 7.03
CA ILE A 155 -23.88 4.91 5.91
C ILE A 155 -22.70 4.80 4.94
N GLY A 156 -22.97 4.38 3.72
CA GLY A 156 -21.97 4.30 2.64
C GLY A 156 -21.13 3.03 2.66
N THR A 157 -20.29 2.91 1.63
CA THR A 157 -19.45 1.73 1.39
C THR A 157 -17.97 2.06 1.27
N ALA A 158 -17.62 3.32 1.00
CA ALA A 158 -16.24 3.82 0.95
C ALA A 158 -16.12 5.25 1.47
N TYR A 159 -14.89 5.66 1.82
CA TYR A 159 -14.57 7.01 2.26
C TYR A 159 -13.16 7.43 1.82
N LYS A 160 -12.89 8.73 1.89
CA LYS A 160 -11.60 9.31 1.55
C LYS A 160 -10.76 9.55 2.80
N SER A 161 -9.50 9.13 2.78
CA SER A 161 -8.59 9.29 3.92
C SER A 161 -7.21 9.80 3.49
N SER A 162 -6.56 10.56 4.37
CA SER A 162 -5.16 11.00 4.18
C SER A 162 -4.14 9.92 4.61
N TYR A 163 -4.62 8.71 4.89
CA TYR A 163 -3.80 7.54 5.20
C TYR A 163 -3.57 6.63 3.99
N PHE A 164 -2.67 5.67 4.18
CA PHE A 164 -2.36 4.60 3.25
C PHE A 164 -2.20 3.29 4.02
N GLN A 165 -2.75 2.21 3.46
CA GLN A 165 -2.58 0.85 3.95
C GLN A 165 -2.10 -0.03 2.79
N PRO A 166 -0.96 -0.74 2.93
CA PRO A 166 -0.31 -1.46 1.84
C PRO A 166 -0.88 -2.86 1.58
N TYR A 167 -1.77 -3.36 2.44
CA TYR A 167 -2.31 -4.72 2.37
C TYR A 167 -3.41 -4.84 1.30
N GLY A 168 -3.00 -4.85 0.04
CA GLY A 168 -3.89 -4.81 -1.11
C GLY A 168 -4.30 -3.38 -1.47
N TYR A 169 -3.63 -2.77 -2.46
CA TYR A 169 -4.01 -1.44 -2.95
C TYR A 169 -3.94 -1.32 -4.47
N GLY A 170 -4.87 -0.56 -5.05
CA GLY A 170 -4.88 -0.18 -6.45
C GLY A 170 -4.25 1.20 -6.69
N THR A 171 -3.61 1.38 -7.85
CA THR A 171 -3.16 2.70 -8.33
C THR A 171 -3.12 2.77 -9.86
N TRP A 172 -2.86 3.95 -10.39
CA TRP A 172 -2.75 4.24 -11.82
C TRP A 172 -1.30 4.55 -12.17
N ARG A 173 -0.83 4.04 -13.31
CA ARG A 173 0.50 4.28 -13.87
C ARG A 173 0.86 5.74 -13.94
N ARG A 174 -0.07 6.59 -14.42
CA ARG A 174 0.16 8.03 -14.55
C ARG A 174 0.37 8.68 -13.18
N LYS A 175 -0.51 8.38 -12.21
CA LYS A 175 -0.42 8.95 -10.86
C LYS A 175 0.80 8.43 -10.10
N TRP A 176 1.12 7.15 -10.26
CA TRP A 176 2.31 6.54 -9.68
C TRP A 176 3.59 7.14 -10.25
N LYS A 177 3.67 7.34 -11.57
CA LYS A 177 4.80 8.01 -12.21
C LYS A 177 4.99 9.43 -11.66
N GLN A 178 3.91 10.21 -11.52
CA GLN A 178 3.98 11.54 -10.92
C GLN A 178 4.48 11.48 -9.48
N TYR A 179 3.98 10.53 -8.68
CA TYR A 179 4.48 10.29 -7.32
C TYR A 179 5.99 10.00 -7.30
N GLU A 180 6.47 9.08 -8.15
CA GLU A 180 7.89 8.73 -8.27
C GLU A 180 8.76 9.94 -8.61
N GLU A 181 8.30 10.82 -9.51
CA GLU A 181 9.03 12.02 -9.94
C GLU A 181 9.04 13.13 -8.87
N GLU A 182 8.02 13.20 -8.01
CA GLU A 182 7.84 14.29 -7.06
C GLU A 182 8.23 13.97 -5.61
N LYS A 183 8.26 12.68 -5.21
CA LYS A 183 8.33 12.28 -3.80
C LYS A 183 9.51 12.87 -3.05
N GLU A 184 10.71 12.88 -3.61
CA GLU A 184 11.89 13.47 -2.97
C GLU A 184 11.70 14.97 -2.77
N LYS A 185 11.27 15.68 -3.82
CA LYS A 185 11.04 17.12 -3.76
C LYS A 185 9.98 17.45 -2.70
N VAL A 186 8.89 16.70 -2.66
CA VAL A 186 7.77 16.90 -1.74
C VAL A 186 8.15 16.61 -0.29
N ILE A 187 8.81 15.48 -0.03
CA ILE A 187 9.12 15.02 1.34
C ILE A 187 10.29 15.80 1.93
N LEU A 188 11.27 16.17 1.10
CA LEU A 188 12.49 16.86 1.54
C LEU A 188 12.38 18.39 1.40
N ASP A 189 11.24 18.92 0.96
CA ASP A 189 11.01 20.36 0.78
C ASP A 189 11.35 21.14 2.05
N LYS A 190 12.17 22.17 1.88
CA LYS A 190 12.52 23.05 2.98
C LYS A 190 11.33 23.90 3.45
N ASN A 191 10.42 24.26 2.56
CA ASN A 191 9.29 25.12 2.89
C ASN A 191 8.16 24.38 3.64
N LYS A 192 8.03 23.06 3.44
CA LYS A 192 7.18 22.19 4.29
C LYS A 192 7.81 21.89 5.66
N GLY A 193 9.04 22.35 5.88
CA GLY A 193 9.72 22.39 7.18
C GLY A 193 9.31 23.55 8.10
N LYS A 194 8.26 24.32 7.77
CA LYS A 194 7.69 25.29 8.72
C LYS A 194 7.25 24.54 9.97
N MET A 195 7.68 25.02 11.14
CA MET A 195 7.44 24.40 12.45
C MET A 195 5.97 24.06 12.69
N LYS A 196 5.03 24.87 12.16
CA LYS A 196 3.58 24.62 12.24
C LYS A 196 3.17 23.30 11.60
N PHE A 197 3.58 23.05 10.36
CA PHE A 197 3.23 21.81 9.63
C PHE A 197 3.81 20.59 10.35
N GLN A 198 5.07 20.67 10.79
CA GLN A 198 5.72 19.57 11.49
C GLN A 198 5.08 19.28 12.86
N ARG A 199 4.62 20.32 13.56
CA ARG A 199 3.83 20.16 14.79
C ARG A 199 2.50 19.48 14.52
N GLU A 200 1.83 19.89 13.45
CA GLU A 200 0.57 19.27 13.03
C GLU A 200 0.75 17.79 12.68
N MET A 201 1.77 17.45 11.87
CA MET A 201 2.16 16.08 11.58
C MET A 201 2.45 15.29 12.85
N TYR A 202 3.23 15.85 13.77
CA TYR A 202 3.54 15.22 15.04
C TYR A 202 2.29 14.95 15.88
N CYS A 203 1.33 15.88 15.90
CA CYS A 203 0.08 15.72 16.64
C CYS A 203 -0.87 14.70 16.00
N LYS A 204 -0.96 14.69 14.67
CA LYS A 204 -1.87 13.78 13.92
C LYS A 204 -1.30 12.36 13.79
N ASN A 205 0.00 12.24 13.53
CA ASN A 205 0.67 10.97 13.32
C ASN A 205 2.12 10.99 13.88
N PRO A 206 2.28 10.81 15.21
CA PRO A 206 3.58 10.83 15.86
C PRO A 206 4.57 9.78 15.32
N TRP A 207 4.06 8.63 14.89
CA TRP A 207 4.86 7.56 14.30
C TRP A 207 5.45 8.00 12.95
N LEU A 208 4.62 8.57 12.07
CA LEU A 208 5.06 9.06 10.76
C LEU A 208 6.07 10.20 10.90
N PHE A 209 5.86 11.10 11.87
CA PHE A 209 6.85 12.13 12.20
C PHE A 209 8.18 11.53 12.66
N ARG A 210 8.16 10.46 13.47
CA ARG A 210 9.37 9.73 13.86
C ARG A 210 10.07 9.13 12.64
N VAL A 211 9.34 8.47 11.73
CA VAL A 211 9.91 7.89 10.51
C VAL A 211 10.59 8.99 9.69
N TYR A 212 9.91 10.10 9.45
CA TYR A 212 10.46 11.24 8.72
C TYR A 212 11.75 11.78 9.35
N VAL A 213 11.72 12.12 10.64
CA VAL A 213 12.86 12.77 11.29
C VAL A 213 13.99 11.79 11.55
N ASN A 214 13.69 10.65 12.17
CA ASN A 214 14.71 9.72 12.63
C ASN A 214 15.26 8.88 11.50
N ASP A 215 14.41 8.32 10.65
CA ASP A 215 14.82 7.28 9.71
C ASP A 215 15.14 7.85 8.32
N ILE A 216 14.39 8.87 7.87
CA ILE A 216 14.64 9.53 6.57
C ILE A 216 15.69 10.64 6.68
N LEU A 217 15.50 11.64 7.55
CA LEU A 217 16.43 12.79 7.63
C LEU A 217 17.72 12.47 8.41
N TYR A 218 17.59 11.89 9.61
CA TYR A 218 18.71 11.74 10.52
C TYR A 218 19.57 10.51 10.20
N ARG A 219 19.00 9.30 10.26
CA ARG A 219 19.74 8.04 10.05
C ARG A 219 19.93 7.65 8.59
N ARG A 220 19.05 8.11 7.68
CA ARG A 220 19.00 7.67 6.27
C ARG A 220 19.03 6.14 6.13
N ARG A 221 18.10 5.44 6.79
CA ARG A 221 18.08 3.96 6.77
C ARG A 221 17.89 3.44 5.33
N ASN A 222 18.66 2.42 4.96
CA ASN A 222 18.64 1.74 3.64
C ASN A 222 17.28 1.13 3.23
N ILE A 223 16.34 0.93 4.17
CA ILE A 223 14.96 0.57 3.84
C ILE A 223 14.21 1.70 3.11
N PHE A 224 14.59 2.96 3.35
CA PHE A 224 13.98 4.14 2.73
C PHE A 224 14.82 4.73 1.59
N TRP A 225 16.10 4.41 1.52
CA TRP A 225 17.03 4.99 0.54
C TRP A 225 17.68 3.89 -0.30
N ASN A 226 17.77 4.10 -1.60
CA ASN A 226 18.59 3.26 -2.47
C ASN A 226 20.06 3.72 -2.48
N GLU A 227 20.91 2.98 -3.18
CA GLU A 227 22.35 3.25 -3.28
C GLU A 227 22.63 4.60 -3.96
N ASP A 228 21.79 5.01 -4.92
CA ASP A 228 21.85 6.32 -5.58
C ASP A 228 21.41 7.49 -4.69
N GLY A 229 21.02 7.22 -3.43
CA GLY A 229 20.54 8.23 -2.50
C GLY A 229 19.16 8.79 -2.84
N LYS A 230 18.35 8.08 -3.63
CA LYS A 230 16.93 8.35 -3.89
C LYS A 230 16.02 7.62 -2.90
N LEU A 231 14.80 8.11 -2.71
CA LEU A 231 13.84 7.46 -1.82
C LEU A 231 13.24 6.21 -2.49
N LYS A 232 13.18 5.11 -1.75
CA LYS A 232 12.43 3.91 -2.16
C LYS A 232 10.93 4.12 -1.94
N SER A 233 10.11 3.50 -2.76
CA SER A 233 8.64 3.58 -2.66
C SER A 233 8.10 2.52 -1.72
N VAL A 234 8.45 2.68 -0.45
CA VAL A 234 7.94 1.87 0.67
C VAL A 234 6.83 2.61 1.40
N ASP A 235 6.02 1.90 2.19
CA ASP A 235 4.78 2.40 2.80
C ASP A 235 4.95 3.74 3.53
N GLY A 236 6.03 3.88 4.31
CA GLY A 236 6.34 5.11 5.03
C GLY A 236 6.59 6.30 4.10
N VAL A 237 7.18 6.10 2.93
CA VAL A 237 7.44 7.16 1.93
C VAL A 237 6.14 7.53 1.20
N ILE A 238 5.34 6.54 0.82
CA ILE A 238 4.02 6.76 0.19
C ILE A 238 3.12 7.56 1.15
N GLN A 239 3.02 7.12 2.40
CA GLN A 239 2.25 7.80 3.44
C GLN A 239 2.75 9.22 3.73
N LEU A 240 4.06 9.46 3.72
CA LEU A 240 4.61 10.82 3.83
C LEU A 240 4.22 11.67 2.64
N TYR A 241 4.36 11.15 1.42
CA TYR A 241 3.98 11.89 0.22
C TYR A 241 2.51 12.30 0.27
N ILE A 242 1.60 11.37 0.57
CA ILE A 242 0.16 11.64 0.73
C ILE A 242 -0.06 12.78 1.74
N ALA A 243 0.55 12.66 2.91
CA ALA A 243 0.36 13.62 3.99
C ALA A 243 0.98 15.01 3.69
N TYR A 244 1.99 15.08 2.81
CA TYR A 244 2.61 16.34 2.39
C TYR A 244 2.00 16.95 1.12
N SER A 245 1.23 16.22 0.32
CA SER A 245 0.80 16.65 -1.03
C SER A 245 -0.71 16.86 -1.20
N ASN A 246 -1.48 16.89 -0.10
CA ASN A 246 -2.95 16.95 -0.12
C ASN A 246 -3.56 15.85 -1.01
N LYS A 247 -2.91 14.68 -1.03
CA LYS A 247 -3.43 13.49 -1.69
C LYS A 247 -4.16 12.64 -0.67
N TYR A 248 -4.94 11.71 -1.17
CA TYR A 248 -5.77 10.81 -0.38
C TYR A 248 -5.77 9.41 -0.96
N SER A 249 -6.25 8.47 -0.16
CA SER A 249 -6.60 7.13 -0.60
C SER A 249 -8.08 6.88 -0.34
N ILE A 250 -8.68 6.02 -1.17
CA ILE A 250 -10.04 5.51 -0.95
C ILE A 250 -9.93 4.27 -0.08
N PHE A 251 -10.78 4.20 0.95
CA PHE A 251 -10.86 3.08 1.86
C PHE A 251 -12.29 2.52 1.89
N PRO A 252 -12.45 1.21 2.08
CA PRO A 252 -13.74 0.60 2.23
C PRO A 252 -14.21 0.71 3.68
N ILE A 253 -15.51 0.81 3.90
CA ILE A 253 -16.08 0.79 5.27
C ILE A 253 -15.97 -0.61 5.87
N LYS A 254 -16.35 -1.64 5.09
CA LYS A 254 -16.12 -3.04 5.45
C LYS A 254 -14.75 -3.49 4.92
N PRO A 255 -13.91 -4.17 5.72
CA PRO A 255 -12.60 -4.66 5.30
C PRO A 255 -12.69 -5.51 4.01
N LYS A 256 -11.90 -5.15 2.99
CA LYS A 256 -11.79 -5.95 1.76
C LYS A 256 -10.57 -6.86 1.76
N ALA A 257 -9.62 -6.58 2.64
CA ALA A 257 -8.41 -7.35 2.85
C ALA A 257 -8.13 -7.51 4.35
N ARG A 258 -7.45 -8.60 4.70
CA ARG A 258 -6.81 -8.84 5.99
C ARG A 258 -5.41 -9.43 5.78
N THR A 259 -4.51 -9.25 6.74
CA THR A 259 -3.14 -9.76 6.65
C THR A 259 -2.87 -10.84 7.70
N TRP A 260 -2.05 -11.81 7.32
CA TRP A 260 -1.53 -12.89 8.18
C TRP A 260 -0.05 -12.69 8.54
N GLY A 261 0.57 -11.59 8.09
CA GLY A 261 1.99 -11.31 8.32
C GLY A 261 2.37 -11.00 9.77
N ASN A 262 1.40 -10.92 10.69
CA ASN A 262 1.60 -10.74 12.12
C ASN A 262 1.99 -12.04 12.85
N ASP A 263 2.11 -13.17 12.13
CA ASP A 263 2.56 -14.46 12.65
C ASP A 263 4.08 -14.55 12.89
N GLY A 264 4.84 -13.51 12.49
CA GLY A 264 6.30 -13.44 12.60
C GLY A 264 7.05 -14.02 11.41
N SER A 265 6.35 -14.41 10.34
CA SER A 265 6.97 -14.89 9.09
C SER A 265 7.44 -13.75 8.17
N GLY A 266 6.98 -12.52 8.41
CA GLY A 266 7.23 -11.36 7.56
C GLY A 266 8.68 -10.85 7.60
N TYR A 267 9.08 -10.13 6.55
CA TYR A 267 10.44 -9.57 6.43
C TYR A 267 10.78 -8.53 7.52
N THR A 268 9.78 -7.76 7.96
CA THR A 268 9.93 -6.70 8.96
C THR A 268 8.98 -6.81 10.15
N MET A 269 8.03 -7.73 10.12
CA MET A 269 7.01 -7.88 11.17
C MET A 269 7.40 -8.98 12.16
N GLU A 270 7.43 -8.62 13.44
CA GLU A 270 7.58 -9.58 14.54
C GLU A 270 6.23 -10.25 14.84
N LYS A 271 6.29 -11.46 15.42
CA LYS A 271 5.10 -12.19 15.85
C LYS A 271 4.33 -11.36 16.89
N ASN A 272 3.04 -11.15 16.66
CA ASN A 272 2.14 -10.50 17.60
C ASN A 272 0.93 -11.38 17.89
N GLU A 273 0.98 -12.08 19.03
CA GLU A 273 -0.06 -13.01 19.49
C GLU A 273 -1.34 -12.31 19.98
N GLU A 274 -1.30 -10.98 20.21
CA GLU A 274 -2.50 -10.22 20.61
C GLU A 274 -3.45 -9.97 19.43
N ILE A 275 -2.97 -10.07 18.19
CA ILE A 275 -3.75 -9.80 16.99
C ILE A 275 -4.26 -11.12 16.42
N ASP A 276 -5.57 -11.29 16.43
CA ASP A 276 -6.27 -12.36 15.71
C ASP A 276 -6.91 -11.76 14.44
N PRO A 277 -6.32 -11.99 13.25
CA PRO A 277 -6.82 -11.41 12.00
C PRO A 277 -8.30 -11.70 11.73
N LEU A 278 -8.82 -12.84 12.21
CA LEU A 278 -10.21 -13.24 12.02
C LEU A 278 -11.19 -12.38 12.85
N LYS A 279 -10.74 -11.84 13.99
CA LYS A 279 -11.56 -11.00 14.87
C LYS A 279 -11.37 -9.52 14.62
N GLU A 280 -10.16 -9.11 14.24
CA GLU A 280 -9.82 -7.72 13.98
C GLU A 280 -10.38 -7.24 12.64
N TRP A 281 -10.18 -8.06 11.58
CA TRP A 281 -10.52 -7.70 10.21
C TRP A 281 -11.51 -8.72 9.62
N ILE A 282 -12.75 -8.62 10.09
CA ILE A 282 -13.87 -9.37 9.52
C ILE A 282 -14.08 -8.87 8.09
N LEU A 283 -13.82 -9.74 7.12
CA LEU A 283 -13.94 -9.43 5.70
C LEU A 283 -15.41 -9.22 5.32
N ASP A 284 -15.63 -8.38 4.32
CA ASP A 284 -16.94 -8.22 3.71
C ASP A 284 -17.44 -9.55 3.11
N ASP A 285 -18.64 -9.93 3.51
CA ASP A 285 -19.35 -11.14 3.10
C ASP A 285 -20.30 -10.91 1.91
N ASP A 286 -20.51 -9.65 1.51
CA ASP A 286 -21.30 -9.32 0.34
C ASP A 286 -20.60 -9.81 -0.95
N LYS A 287 -21.36 -10.46 -1.82
CA LYS A 287 -20.85 -10.94 -3.13
C LYS A 287 -20.65 -9.84 -4.14
N ARG A 288 -21.30 -8.70 -3.92
CA ARG A 288 -21.28 -7.54 -4.80
C ARG A 288 -20.79 -6.31 -4.08
N PHE A 289 -20.24 -5.36 -4.81
CA PHE A 289 -19.88 -4.05 -4.31
C PHE A 289 -20.60 -2.95 -5.10
N GLU A 290 -21.22 -2.02 -4.38
CA GLU A 290 -21.74 -0.78 -4.93
C GLU A 290 -21.04 0.40 -4.25
N LEU A 291 -20.52 1.33 -5.03
CA LEU A 291 -19.80 2.49 -4.50
C LEU A 291 -20.79 3.54 -3.98
N ASN A 292 -20.71 3.82 -2.69
CA ASN A 292 -21.36 4.94 -2.04
C ASN A 292 -20.31 5.65 -1.17
N LEU A 293 -19.73 6.70 -1.74
CA LEU A 293 -18.67 7.48 -1.10
C LEU A 293 -19.26 8.43 -0.06
N ILE A 294 -18.86 8.28 1.21
CA ILE A 294 -19.19 9.26 2.24
C ILE A 294 -18.09 10.30 2.41
N ASN A 295 -18.52 11.53 2.63
CA ASN A 295 -17.64 12.66 2.88
C ASN A 295 -17.28 12.74 4.37
N CYS A 296 -16.67 11.68 4.90
CA CYS A 296 -16.00 11.72 6.19
C CYS A 296 -14.50 11.65 5.95
N GLU A 297 -13.76 12.68 6.40
CA GLU A 297 -12.34 12.50 6.65
C GLU A 297 -12.24 11.71 7.97
N SER A 298 -11.59 10.55 7.94
CA SER A 298 -11.34 9.78 9.16
C SER A 298 -10.51 10.65 10.12
N ASN A 299 -11.16 11.10 11.19
CA ASN A 299 -10.48 11.74 12.30
C ASN A 299 -9.85 10.63 13.13
N ARG A 300 -8.66 10.14 12.75
CA ARG A 300 -7.91 9.22 13.63
C ARG A 300 -7.74 9.90 14.98
N ALA A 301 -8.49 9.43 15.96
CA ALA A 301 -8.65 10.12 17.23
C ALA A 301 -7.46 9.79 18.12
N LYS A 302 -6.32 10.48 17.96
CA LYS A 302 -5.28 10.64 18.98
C LYS A 302 -4.84 9.36 19.73
N THR A 303 -4.99 8.16 19.19
CA THR A 303 -4.60 6.94 19.90
C THR A 303 -3.11 6.71 19.63
N PRO A 304 -2.21 6.91 20.61
CA PRO A 304 -0.81 6.55 20.43
C PRO A 304 -0.78 5.04 20.21
N GLN A 305 -0.18 4.58 19.11
CA GLN A 305 0.16 3.16 18.99
C GLN A 305 0.90 2.75 20.27
N ARG A 306 0.35 1.74 20.96
CA ARG A 306 0.85 1.21 22.24
C ARG A 306 2.35 0.95 22.11
N GLY A 307 3.15 1.59 22.96
CA GLY A 307 4.60 1.39 23.05
C GLY A 307 5.46 2.65 23.14
N LEU A 308 4.93 3.85 22.90
CA LEU A 308 5.74 5.09 22.92
C LEU A 308 5.37 5.98 24.11
N SER A 309 6.22 6.01 25.14
CA SER A 309 6.09 6.99 26.24
C SER A 309 6.26 8.42 25.70
N ALA A 310 5.14 9.10 25.49
CA ALA A 310 5.02 10.36 24.75
C ALA A 310 5.86 11.54 25.30
N LYS A 311 6.37 11.45 26.55
CA LYS A 311 7.09 12.57 27.19
C LYS A 311 8.60 12.59 26.97
N LYS A 312 9.30 11.44 26.96
CA LYS A 312 10.78 11.40 26.96
C LYS A 312 11.41 11.32 25.57
N TYR A 313 10.69 10.80 24.58
CA TYR A 313 11.14 10.71 23.18
C TYR A 313 10.90 11.97 22.35
N ASN A 314 10.17 12.95 22.90
CA ASN A 314 9.70 14.12 22.19
C ASN A 314 10.84 15.13 21.93
N VAL A 315 11.61 15.50 22.96
CA VAL A 315 12.69 16.49 22.84
C VAL A 315 13.81 16.02 21.91
N LYS A 316 14.23 14.75 22.02
CA LYS A 316 15.30 14.19 21.17
C LYS A 316 14.94 14.22 19.69
N LEU A 317 13.67 13.96 19.35
CA LEU A 317 13.21 13.97 17.96
C LEU A 317 13.18 15.40 17.42
N TRP A 318 12.71 16.37 18.20
CA TRP A 318 12.76 17.78 17.81
C TRP A 318 14.20 18.33 17.70
N ILE A 319 15.11 17.93 18.58
CA ILE A 319 16.55 18.26 18.45
C ILE A 319 17.11 17.69 17.14
N LYS A 320 16.84 16.42 16.83
CA LYS A 320 17.25 15.81 15.55
C LYS A 320 16.67 16.54 14.35
N TYR A 321 15.39 16.93 14.41
CA TYR A 321 14.75 17.71 13.37
C TYR A 321 15.48 19.04 13.17
N ILE A 322 15.64 19.84 14.23
CA ILE A 322 16.35 21.13 14.18
C ILE A 322 17.78 20.94 13.65
N TYR A 323 18.51 19.94 14.16
CA TYR A 323 19.86 19.61 13.69
C TYR A 323 19.89 19.29 12.18
N CYS A 324 19.00 18.43 11.70
CA CYS A 324 18.94 18.08 10.27
C CYS A 324 18.59 19.29 9.40
N ARG A 325 17.80 20.22 9.93
CA ARG A 325 17.35 21.42 9.20
C ARG A 325 18.37 22.55 9.19
N MET A 326 19.16 22.69 10.26
CA MET A 326 20.16 23.76 10.40
C MET A 326 21.55 23.35 9.91
N PHE A 327 21.99 22.12 10.20
CA PHE A 327 23.40 21.73 10.10
C PHE A 327 23.70 20.63 9.09
N LYS A 328 22.74 19.75 8.74
CA LYS A 328 22.85 18.91 7.54
C LYS A 328 22.59 19.76 6.29
N ARG A 329 23.48 20.74 6.05
CA ARG A 329 23.68 21.35 4.74
C ARG A 329 24.11 20.26 3.77
N GLY A 330 23.70 20.37 2.51
CA GLY A 330 23.94 19.37 1.48
C GLY A 330 25.35 18.80 1.52
N THR A 331 25.46 17.52 1.86
CA THR A 331 26.51 16.71 1.28
C THR A 331 26.10 16.48 -0.17
N LYS A 332 26.57 17.37 -1.06
CA LYS A 332 26.95 16.93 -2.40
C LYS A 332 27.95 15.78 -2.20
N SER A 333 27.81 14.74 -3.01
CA SER A 333 28.64 13.52 -3.09
C SER A 333 28.73 12.66 -1.83
N TRP A 334 28.04 11.53 -1.87
CA TRP A 334 28.65 10.24 -1.52
C TRP A 334 28.23 9.30 -2.64
N VAL A 335 29.14 9.13 -3.61
CA VAL A 335 29.14 8.04 -4.59
C VAL A 335 29.44 6.75 -3.83
#